data_AF-A0A8I0MZY3-F1
#
_entry.id   AF-A0A8I0MZY3-F1
#
_cell.length_a   1.000
_cell.length_b   1.000
_cell.length_c   1.000
_cell.angle_alpha   90.00
_cell.angle_beta   90.00
_cell.angle_gamma   90.00
#
_symmetry.space_group_name_H-M   'P 1'
#
loop_
_entity.id
_entity.type
_entity.pdbx_description
1 polymer ?
#
loop_
_entity_poly.entity_id
_entity_poly.type
_entity_poly.pdbx_seq_one_letter_code
_entity_poly.pdbx_strand_id
1 'polypeptide(L)'
;MNTKTNQSIKLGVDTGKSQLDIYIRPLDIYFTVSNDDKGISEAVNKIKKHKPERIIIEATGRLEMPFIMAFANSTPKCTTR
;
A
#
# COMPACT_ATOMS: atom_id res chain seq x y z
N MET A 1 -23.73 12.38 -18.79
CA MET A 1 -23.09 11.19 -18.20
C MET A 1 -22.21 11.65 -17.03
N ASN A 2 -22.71 11.62 -15.80
CA ASN A 2 -21.91 11.95 -14.62
C ASN A 2 -21.05 10.73 -14.29
N THR A 3 -19.88 10.61 -14.92
CA THR A 3 -18.84 9.73 -14.41
C THR A 3 -18.35 10.34 -13.10
N LYS A 4 -19.06 10.03 -12.00
CA LYS A 4 -18.47 10.10 -10.65
C LYS A 4 -17.32 9.11 -10.66
N THR A 5 -16.15 9.55 -11.14
CA THR A 5 -14.90 8.94 -10.74
C THR A 5 -14.83 9.14 -9.24
N ASN A 6 -15.39 8.19 -8.48
CA ASN A 6 -14.96 7.95 -7.11
C ASN A 6 -13.46 7.76 -7.22
N GLN A 7 -12.70 8.83 -7.00
CA GLN A 7 -11.25 8.81 -6.97
C GLN A 7 -10.87 8.15 -5.65
N SER A 8 -11.20 6.85 -5.54
CA SER A 8 -10.74 5.98 -4.46
C SER A 8 -9.25 6.16 -4.36
N ILE A 9 -8.75 6.54 -3.19
CA ILE A 9 -7.31 6.64 -2.97
C ILE A 9 -6.73 5.26 -3.25
N LYS A 10 -5.88 5.19 -4.28
CA LYS A 10 -5.18 3.98 -4.72
C LYS A 10 -3.77 4.05 -4.19
N LEU A 11 -3.40 3.04 -3.42
CA LEU A 11 -2.01 2.76 -3.14
C LEU A 11 -1.48 1.80 -4.20
N GLY A 12 -0.31 2.10 -4.74
CA GLY A 12 0.59 1.16 -5.39
C GLY A 12 1.73 0.85 -4.43
N VAL A 13 2.06 -0.43 -4.28
CA VAL A 13 3.19 -0.88 -3.47
C VAL A 13 4.04 -1.78 -4.34
N ASP A 14 5.28 -1.36 -4.60
CA ASP A 14 6.30 -2.16 -5.27
C ASP A 14 7.25 -2.72 -4.21
N THR A 15 7.40 -4.04 -4.19
CA THR A 15 8.23 -4.71 -3.18
C THR A 15 9.56 -5.13 -3.79
N GLY A 16 10.62 -4.43 -3.43
CA GLY A 16 12.00 -4.83 -3.72
C GLY A 16 12.56 -5.80 -2.69
N LYS A 17 13.77 -6.33 -2.96
CA LYS A 17 14.48 -7.24 -2.04
C LYS A 17 14.75 -6.63 -0.66
N SER A 18 15.02 -5.33 -0.61
CA SER A 18 15.45 -4.65 0.62
C SER A 18 14.62 -3.43 0.96
N GLN A 19 13.77 -2.97 0.03
CA GLN A 19 12.97 -1.76 0.18
C GLN A 19 11.59 -1.97 -0.41
N LEU A 20 10.61 -1.20 0.08
CA LEU A 20 9.24 -1.15 -0.39
C LEU A 20 8.97 0.28 -0.85
N ASP A 21 8.65 0.42 -2.13
CA ASP A 21 8.33 1.69 -2.75
C ASP A 21 6.81 1.87 -2.76
N ILE A 22 6.32 2.91 -2.10
CA ILE A 22 4.90 3.13 -1.86
C ILE A 22 4.47 4.42 -2.53
N TYR A 23 3.41 4.31 -3.32
CA TYR A 23 2.88 5.43 -4.11
C TYR A 23 1.38 5.60 -3.87
N ILE A 24 0.95 6.79 -3.46
CA ILE A 24 -0.44 7.11 -3.16
C ILE A 24 -1.02 8.04 -4.22
N ARG A 25 -2.00 7.54 -4.98
CA ARG A 25 -2.80 8.33 -5.93
C ARG A 25 -4.18 8.65 -5.35
N PRO A 26 -4.78 9.82 -5.65
CA PRO A 26 -4.25 10.92 -6.48
C PRO A 26 -3.39 11.93 -5.69
N LEU A 27 -3.02 11.63 -4.44
CA LEU A 27 -2.27 12.55 -3.58
C LEU A 27 -0.83 12.83 -4.05
N ASP A 28 -0.32 12.05 -5.01
CA ASP A 28 1.04 12.14 -5.54
C ASP A 28 2.12 12.03 -4.46
N ILE A 29 1.82 11.25 -3.41
CA ILE A 29 2.74 11.00 -2.30
C ILE A 29 3.50 9.73 -2.61
N TYR A 30 4.82 9.86 -2.70
CA TYR A 30 5.77 8.77 -2.83
C TYR A 30 6.63 8.68 -1.57
N PHE A 31 6.82 7.48 -1.05
CA PHE A 31 7.83 7.23 -0.02
C PHE A 31 8.33 5.79 -0.08
N THR A 32 9.57 5.60 0.32
CA THR A 32 10.22 4.30 0.40
C THR A 32 10.44 3.95 1.87
N VAL A 33 10.23 2.67 2.21
CA VAL A 33 10.58 2.11 3.52
C VAL A 33 11.44 0.85 3.33
N SER A 34 12.13 0.40 4.35
CA SER A 34 12.84 -0.89 4.29
C SER A 34 11.86 -2.06 4.26
N ASN A 35 12.20 -3.14 3.55
CA ASN A 35 11.43 -4.39 3.52
C ASN A 35 11.72 -5.26 4.76
N ASP A 36 11.58 -4.66 5.94
CA ASP A 36 11.70 -5.29 7.25
C ASP A 36 10.42 -5.03 8.05
N ASP A 37 10.13 -5.81 9.09
CA ASP A 37 8.94 -5.63 9.94
C ASP A 37 8.77 -4.18 10.46
N LYS A 38 9.89 -3.52 10.77
CA LYS A 38 9.89 -2.11 11.19
C LYS A 38 9.43 -1.17 10.08
N GLY A 39 9.98 -1.32 8.87
CA GLY A 39 9.62 -0.50 7.72
C GLY A 39 8.18 -0.75 7.26
N ILE A 40 7.75 -2.01 7.27
CA ILE A 40 6.36 -2.41 7.00
C ILE A 40 5.40 -1.75 8.00
N SER A 41 5.70 -1.79 9.30
CA SER A 41 4.87 -1.16 10.33
C SER A 41 4.80 0.36 10.16
N GLU A 42 5.92 1.01 9.83
CA GLU A 42 5.94 2.45 9.53
C GLU A 42 5.08 2.79 8.31
N ALA A 43 5.22 2.03 7.23
CA ALA A 43 4.40 2.18 6.04
C ALA A 43 2.91 2.02 6.34
N VAL A 44 2.52 0.97 7.07
CA VAL A 44 1.13 0.73 7.48
C VAL A 44 0.58 1.93 8.26
N ASN A 45 1.34 2.46 9.21
CA ASN A 45 0.93 3.63 9.99
C ASN A 45 0.76 4.88 9.13
N LYS A 46 1.67 5.12 8.19
CA LYS A 46 1.61 6.26 7.27
C LYS A 46 0.39 6.14 6.34
N ILE A 47 0.20 4.96 5.77
CA ILE A 47 -0.95 4.63 4.91
C ILE A 47 -2.28 4.81 5.65
N LYS A 48 -2.38 4.31 6.90
CA LYS A 48 -3.60 4.43 7.71
C LYS A 48 -4.06 5.86 7.91
N LYS A 49 -3.13 6.82 8.05
CA LYS A 49 -3.47 8.26 8.17
C LYS A 49 -4.22 8.79 6.95
N HIS A 50 -3.92 8.26 5.77
CA HIS A 50 -4.54 8.67 4.51
C HIS A 50 -5.84 7.93 4.19
N LYS A 51 -6.24 6.93 5.00
CA LYS A 51 -7.47 6.13 4.84
C LYS A 51 -7.74 5.75 3.38
N PRO A 52 -6.84 4.99 2.73
CA PRO A 52 -7.05 4.59 1.35
C PRO A 52 -8.32 3.75 1.24
N GLU A 53 -9.13 4.04 0.22
CA GLU A 53 -10.33 3.24 -0.04
C GLU A 53 -9.97 1.91 -0.69
N ARG A 54 -8.86 1.86 -1.45
CA ARG A 54 -8.36 0.65 -2.10
C ARG A 54 -6.85 0.61 -2.14
N ILE A 55 -6.29 -0.53 -1.80
CA ILE A 55 -4.85 -0.78 -1.90
C ILE A 55 -4.65 -1.76 -3.05
N ILE A 56 -3.78 -1.39 -3.98
CA ILE A 56 -3.34 -2.23 -5.09
C ILE A 56 -1.87 -2.52 -4.82
N ILE A 57 -1.54 -3.78 -4.63
CA ILE A 57 -0.16 -4.20 -4.40
C ILE A 57 0.29 -4.80 -5.73
N GLU A 58 1.35 -4.24 -6.30
CA GLU A 58 1.92 -4.68 -7.58
C GLU A 58 3.37 -5.05 -7.33
N ALA A 59 3.61 -6.22 -6.74
CA ALA A 59 4.97 -6.71 -6.63
C ALA A 59 5.35 -7.64 -7.75
N THR A 60 6.63 -7.50 -8.05
CA THR A 60 7.40 -8.49 -8.76
C THR A 60 8.18 -9.32 -7.74
N GLY A 61 7.94 -10.63 -7.69
CA GLY A 61 8.79 -11.58 -6.94
C GLY A 61 8.23 -12.20 -5.66
N ARG A 62 6.91 -12.12 -5.40
CA ARG A 62 6.23 -12.79 -4.26
C ARG A 62 6.68 -12.34 -2.85
N LEU A 63 7.36 -11.20 -2.74
CA LEU A 63 7.82 -10.64 -1.46
C LEU A 63 6.75 -9.83 -0.72
N GLU A 64 5.51 -9.82 -1.22
CA GLU A 64 4.39 -9.05 -0.68
C GLU A 64 3.75 -9.67 0.55
N MET A 65 3.90 -10.99 0.72
CA MET A 65 3.24 -11.74 1.78
C MET A 65 3.43 -11.15 3.19
N PRO A 66 4.65 -10.78 3.63
CA PRO A 66 4.83 -10.14 4.93
C PRO A 66 4.10 -8.79 5.04
N PHE A 67 4.14 -7.99 3.97
CA PHE A 67 3.45 -6.71 3.93
C PHE A 67 1.92 -6.88 3.97
N ILE A 68 1.37 -7.77 3.14
CA ILE A 68 -0.07 -8.08 3.09
C ILE A 68 -0.56 -8.59 4.45
N MET A 69 0.18 -9.52 5.08
CA MET A 69 -0.16 -10.08 6.38
C MET A 69 -0.18 -9.00 7.46
N ALA A 70 0.84 -8.16 7.54
CA ALA A 70 0.90 -7.05 8.48
C ALA A 70 -0.26 -6.06 8.26
N PHE A 71 -0.61 -5.79 6.99
CA PHE A 71 -1.66 -4.87 6.63
C PHE A 71 -3.07 -5.43 6.88
N ALA A 72 -3.29 -6.72 6.59
CA ALA A 72 -4.55 -7.44 6.82
C ALA A 72 -4.87 -7.54 8.31
N ASN A 73 -3.86 -7.80 9.15
CA ASN A 73 -4.00 -7.78 10.61
C ASN A 73 -4.35 -6.38 11.14
N SER A 74 -3.99 -5.32 10.41
CA SER A 74 -4.15 -3.93 10.84
C SER A 74 -5.40 -3.24 10.29
N THR A 75 -6.03 -3.77 9.22
CA THR A 75 -7.11 -3.08 8.49
C THR A 75 -7.99 -4.08 7.70
N PRO A 76 -9.33 -4.02 7.81
CA PRO A 76 -10.22 -5.08 7.30
C PRO A 76 -10.51 -5.05 5.78
N LYS A 77 -9.89 -4.15 5.00
CA LYS A 77 -10.14 -4.03 3.54
C LYS A 77 -8.84 -4.06 2.74
N CYS A 78 -8.13 -5.19 2.79
CA CYS A 78 -7.05 -5.48 1.84
C CYS A 78 -7.63 -6.32 0.69
N THR A 79 -7.52 -5.86 -0.55
CA THR A 79 -7.90 -6.63 -1.73
C THR A 79 -6.66 -6.78 -2.60
N THR A 80 -6.04 -7.95 -2.55
CA THR A 80 -5.04 -8.38 -3.53
C THR A 80 -5.74 -8.60 -4.87
N ARG A 81 -5.17 -8.11 -5.96
CA ARG A 81 -5.70 -8.34 -7.31
C ARG A 81 -4.68 -9.08 -8.15
#